data_AF-A0A3B9PTI5-F1
#
_entry.id   AF-A0A3B9PTI5-F1
#
_cell.length_a   1.000
_cell.length_b   1.000
_cell.length_c   1.000
_cell.angle_alpha   90.00
_cell.angle_beta   90.00
_cell.angle_gamma   90.00
#
_symmetry.space_group_name_H-M   'P 1'
#
loop_
_entity.id
_entity.type
_entity.pdbx_description
1 polymer ?
#
loop_
_entity_poly.entity_id
_entity_poly.type
_entity_poly.pdbx_seq_one_letter_code
_entity_poly.pdbx_strand_id
1 'polypeptide(L)'
;MNLCILGAGAWGTAMAIYLTKRGHVVTLCPRRMDHALELSSERKNLDYLPQVEFPSDLQIGREVGPALMEADYVFFACPSHALRTTSETAAVHLSTSPRLKGALALCKGLEPKTNKYAHEVMSEALGDVKCGYLTGPSHALELAEGKPAAMCLA
;
A
#
# COMPACT_ATOMS: atom_id res chain seq x y z
N MET A 1 13.86 1.76 -6.27
CA MET A 1 13.39 1.54 -4.88
C MET A 1 12.50 0.32 -4.88
N ASN A 2 12.47 -0.38 -3.75
CA ASN A 2 11.56 -1.47 -3.46
C ASN A 2 10.40 -0.93 -2.62
N LEU A 3 9.17 -1.13 -3.06
CA LEU A 3 7.99 -0.53 -2.46
C LEU A 3 6.98 -1.61 -2.12
N CYS A 4 6.55 -1.65 -0.87
CA CYS A 4 5.53 -2.60 -0.39
C CYS A 4 4.19 -1.88 -0.22
N ILE A 5 3.10 -2.41 -0.80
CA ILE A 5 1.77 -1.82 -0.70
C ILE A 5 0.83 -2.80 0.00
N LEU A 6 0.45 -2.49 1.22
CA LEU A 6 -0.47 -3.29 2.03
C LEU A 6 -1.91 -2.83 1.76
N GLY A 7 -2.67 -3.67 1.05
CA GLY A 7 -4.05 -3.41 0.66
C GLY A 7 -4.22 -3.31 -0.85
N ALA A 8 -5.03 -4.22 -1.41
CA ALA A 8 -5.29 -4.31 -2.85
C ALA A 8 -6.71 -3.85 -3.24
N GLY A 9 -7.21 -2.81 -2.59
CA GLY A 9 -8.37 -2.08 -3.10
C GLY A 9 -8.02 -1.27 -4.36
N ALA A 10 -8.97 -0.47 -4.87
CA ALA A 10 -8.78 0.30 -6.10
C ALA A 10 -7.55 1.21 -6.04
N TRP A 11 -7.38 1.94 -4.92
CA TRP A 11 -6.28 2.89 -4.78
C TRP A 11 -4.91 2.25 -4.57
N GLY A 12 -4.82 1.20 -3.74
CA GLY A 12 -3.57 0.43 -3.58
C GLY A 12 -3.13 -0.22 -4.89
N THR A 13 -4.08 -0.75 -5.67
CA THR A 13 -3.84 -1.31 -7.00
C THR A 13 -3.35 -0.25 -7.98
N ALA A 14 -4.03 0.91 -8.04
CA ALA A 14 -3.64 2.01 -8.90
C ALA A 14 -2.24 2.53 -8.58
N MET A 15 -1.93 2.70 -7.29
CA MET A 15 -0.61 3.12 -6.83
C MET A 15 0.46 2.08 -7.20
N ALA A 16 0.15 0.79 -7.07
CA ALA A 16 1.07 -0.28 -7.45
C ALA A 16 1.41 -0.23 -8.94
N ILE A 17 0.38 -0.18 -9.79
CA ILE A 17 0.53 -0.05 -11.24
C ILE A 17 1.34 1.19 -11.60
N TYR A 18 0.99 2.34 -11.01
CA TYR A 18 1.66 3.61 -11.29
C TYR A 18 3.16 3.55 -10.93
N LEU A 19 3.50 3.09 -9.73
CA LEU A 19 4.88 3.00 -9.26
C LEU A 19 5.69 1.99 -10.06
N THR A 20 5.11 0.85 -10.44
CA THR A 20 5.77 -0.12 -11.32
C THR A 20 6.07 0.50 -12.69
N LYS A 21 5.13 1.22 -13.30
CA LYS A 21 5.35 1.95 -14.56
C LYS A 21 6.43 3.03 -14.46
N ARG A 22 6.78 3.49 -13.25
CA ARG A 22 7.90 4.42 -12.99
C ARG A 22 9.24 3.72 -12.75
N GLY A 23 9.31 2.40 -12.93
CA GLY A 23 10.55 1.64 -12.80
C GLY A 23 10.92 1.28 -11.37
N HIS A 24 9.96 1.32 -10.43
CA HIS A 24 10.16 0.80 -9.09
C HIS A 24 9.82 -0.69 -9.03
N VAL A 25 10.49 -1.41 -8.14
CA VAL A 25 10.11 -2.78 -7.79
C VAL A 25 8.99 -2.67 -6.77
N VAL A 26 7.82 -3.22 -7.09
CA VAL A 26 6.62 -3.04 -6.27
C VAL A 26 6.01 -4.40 -5.95
N THR A 27 5.69 -4.61 -4.68
CA THR A 27 4.91 -5.75 -4.22
C THR A 27 3.57 -5.25 -3.70
N LEU A 28 2.49 -5.65 -4.37
CA LEU A 28 1.12 -5.42 -3.92
C LEU A 28 0.71 -6.59 -3.02
N CYS A 29 0.25 -6.29 -1.81
CA CYS A 29 -0.11 -7.27 -0.80
C CYS A 29 -1.62 -7.21 -0.48
N PRO A 30 -2.44 -8.07 -1.10
CA PRO A 30 -3.82 -8.26 -0.70
C PRO A 30 -3.92 -8.85 0.70
N ARG A 31 -5.00 -8.53 1.41
CA ARG A 31 -5.26 -9.06 2.76
C ARG A 31 -5.62 -10.55 2.74
N ARG A 32 -6.35 -10.99 1.71
CA ARG A 32 -6.88 -12.36 1.61
C ARG A 32 -6.06 -13.17 0.61
N MET A 33 -5.91 -14.46 0.88
CA MET A 33 -5.10 -15.36 0.04
C MET A 33 -5.76 -15.64 -1.31
N ASP A 34 -7.08 -15.85 -1.32
CA ASP A 34 -7.86 -16.02 -2.54
C ASP A 34 -7.71 -14.81 -3.48
N HIS A 35 -7.83 -13.60 -2.96
CA HIS A 35 -7.63 -12.39 -3.74
C HIS A 35 -6.19 -12.29 -4.28
N ALA A 36 -5.18 -12.68 -3.50
CA ALA A 36 -3.80 -12.71 -3.99
C ALA A 36 -3.59 -13.71 -5.13
N LEU A 37 -4.24 -14.87 -5.08
CA LEU A 37 -4.21 -15.85 -6.17
C LEU A 37 -4.88 -15.30 -7.43
N GLU A 38 -6.08 -14.71 -7.30
CA GLU A 38 -6.80 -14.08 -8.41
C GLU A 38 -5.97 -12.97 -9.06
N LEU A 39 -5.39 -12.07 -8.26
CA LEU A 39 -4.53 -11.00 -8.78
C LEU A 39 -3.28 -11.53 -9.51
N SER A 40 -2.75 -12.66 -9.04
CA SER A 40 -1.57 -13.30 -9.64
C SER A 40 -1.91 -14.00 -10.95
N SER A 41 -3.04 -14.71 -11.03
CA SER A 41 -3.47 -15.45 -12.23
C SER A 41 -4.01 -14.52 -13.30
N GLU A 42 -4.91 -13.61 -12.93
CA GLU A 42 -5.59 -12.72 -13.88
C GLU A 42 -4.69 -11.56 -14.33
N ARG A 43 -3.61 -11.29 -13.57
CA ARG A 43 -2.74 -10.11 -13.76
C ARG A 43 -3.55 -8.82 -13.87
N LYS A 44 -4.62 -8.75 -13.09
CA LYS A 44 -5.64 -7.71 -13.12
C LYS A 44 -6.47 -7.75 -11.84
N ASN A 45 -6.95 -6.61 -11.37
CA ASN A 45 -7.84 -6.56 -10.21
C ASN A 45 -9.31 -6.45 -10.65
N LEU A 46 -9.95 -7.59 -10.88
CA LEU A 46 -11.34 -7.63 -11.37
C LEU A 46 -12.34 -7.02 -10.38
N ASP A 47 -12.10 -7.18 -9.07
CA ASP A 47 -13.00 -6.69 -8.02
C ASP A 47 -12.97 -5.17 -7.86
N TYR A 48 -11.78 -4.56 -7.96
CA TYR A 48 -11.58 -3.16 -7.55
C TYR A 48 -11.08 -2.23 -8.64
N LEU A 49 -10.48 -2.75 -9.72
CA LEU A 49 -9.97 -1.92 -10.83
C LEU A 49 -9.93 -2.70 -12.16
N PRO A 50 -11.08 -3.19 -12.65
CA PRO A 50 -11.16 -4.09 -13.81
C PRO A 50 -10.83 -3.42 -15.16
N GLN A 51 -10.52 -2.14 -15.19
CA GLN A 51 -10.23 -1.41 -16.43
C GLN A 51 -8.75 -1.48 -16.81
N VAL A 52 -7.84 -1.79 -15.87
CA VAL A 52 -6.38 -1.69 -16.08
C VAL A 52 -5.69 -3.00 -15.74
N GLU A 53 -4.85 -3.48 -16.66
CA GLU A 53 -4.01 -4.66 -16.46
C GLU A 53 -2.74 -4.32 -15.67
N PHE A 54 -2.19 -5.33 -15.00
CA PHE A 54 -0.96 -5.19 -14.25
C PHE A 54 0.24 -5.21 -15.19
N PRO A 55 1.22 -4.30 -15.02
CA PRO A 55 2.52 -4.42 -15.67
C PRO A 55 3.15 -5.78 -15.32
N SER A 56 3.92 -6.38 -16.25
CA SER A 56 4.56 -7.70 -16.03
C SER A 56 5.35 -7.79 -14.72
N ASP A 57 5.99 -6.69 -14.35
CA ASP A 57 6.94 -6.65 -13.23
C ASP A 57 6.28 -6.38 -11.88
N LEU A 58 4.96 -6.11 -11.85
CA LEU A 58 4.24 -5.91 -10.59
C LEU A 58 4.13 -7.24 -9.83
N GLN A 59 4.76 -7.32 -8.67
CA GLN A 59 4.73 -8.52 -7.83
C GLN A 59 3.46 -8.53 -6.97
N ILE A 60 2.90 -9.72 -6.78
CA ILE A 60 1.80 -9.95 -5.84
C ILE A 60 2.35 -10.80 -4.69
N GLY A 61 2.24 -10.30 -3.46
CA GLY A 61 2.78 -10.98 -2.28
C GLY A 61 1.74 -11.06 -1.17
N ARG A 62 1.30 -12.26 -0.79
CA ARG A 62 0.37 -12.40 0.34
C ARG A 62 1.05 -12.18 1.70
N GLU A 63 2.29 -12.64 1.85
CA GLU A 63 3.00 -12.56 3.13
C GLU A 63 3.72 -11.22 3.30
N VAL A 64 3.42 -10.53 4.40
CA VAL A 64 3.94 -9.18 4.68
C VAL A 64 5.45 -9.20 4.91
N GLY A 65 5.96 -10.19 5.66
CA GLY A 65 7.38 -10.31 5.97
C GLY A 65 8.30 -10.27 4.73
N PRO A 66 8.13 -11.21 3.77
CA PRO A 66 8.92 -11.21 2.54
C PRO A 66 8.77 -9.92 1.71
N ALA A 67 7.58 -9.34 1.64
CA ALA A 67 7.34 -8.10 0.91
C ALA A 67 8.02 -6.88 1.56
N LEU A 68 8.11 -6.88 2.90
CA LEU A 68 8.68 -5.78 3.68
C LEU A 68 10.21 -5.87 3.83
N MET A 69 10.77 -7.08 3.83
CA MET A 69 12.20 -7.36 4.09
C MET A 69 13.15 -6.46 3.28
N GLU A 70 12.87 -6.27 1.99
CA GLU A 70 13.70 -5.45 1.10
C GLU A 70 13.10 -4.08 0.78
N ALA A 71 11.97 -3.70 1.39
CA ALA A 71 11.26 -2.47 1.07
C ALA A 71 11.99 -1.22 1.61
N ASP A 72 12.12 -0.21 0.75
CA ASP A 72 12.52 1.15 1.13
C ASP A 72 11.36 1.88 1.83
N TYR A 73 10.13 1.67 1.35
CA TYR A 73 8.92 2.29 1.90
C TYR A 73 7.75 1.30 1.89
N VAL A 74 6.88 1.42 2.89
CA VAL A 74 5.61 0.71 2.98
C VAL A 74 4.44 1.68 2.85
N PHE A 75 3.45 1.31 2.04
CA PHE A 75 2.22 2.06 1.85
C PHE A 75 1.03 1.30 2.46
N PHE A 76 0.25 1.95 3.29
CA PHE A 76 -0.97 1.42 3.87
C PHE A 76 -2.18 1.91 3.06
N ALA A 77 -2.68 1.03 2.17
CA ALA A 77 -3.80 1.28 1.27
C ALA A 77 -5.09 0.59 1.71
N CYS A 78 -5.22 0.33 3.02
CA CYS A 78 -6.44 -0.21 3.64
C CYS A 78 -7.39 0.92 4.09
N PRO A 79 -8.67 0.64 4.35
CA PRO A 79 -9.56 1.61 4.99
C PRO A 79 -9.07 2.04 6.38
N SER A 80 -9.41 3.25 6.83
CA SER A 80 -8.91 3.80 8.11
C SER A 80 -9.23 2.91 9.32
N HIS A 81 -10.39 2.23 9.34
CA HIS A 81 -10.77 1.32 10.41
C HIS A 81 -9.90 0.06 10.51
N ALA A 82 -9.16 -0.28 9.46
CA ALA A 82 -8.28 -1.45 9.40
C ALA A 82 -6.80 -1.08 9.55
N LEU A 83 -6.47 0.22 9.62
CA LEU A 83 -5.09 0.71 9.59
C LEU A 83 -4.26 0.20 10.76
N ARG A 84 -4.80 0.26 12.00
CA ARG A 84 -4.08 -0.18 13.20
C ARG A 84 -3.65 -1.64 13.07
N THR A 85 -4.60 -2.53 12.83
CA THR A 85 -4.33 -3.97 12.67
C THR A 85 -3.36 -4.25 11.52
N THR A 86 -3.46 -3.50 10.41
CA THR A 86 -2.53 -3.65 9.28
C THR A 86 -1.11 -3.19 9.67
N SER A 87 -1.01 -2.09 10.42
CA SER A 87 0.28 -1.55 10.91
C SER A 87 0.92 -2.47 11.93
N GLU A 88 0.15 -3.02 12.86
CA GLU A 88 0.61 -4.02 13.84
C GLU A 88 1.11 -5.30 13.15
N THR A 89 0.44 -5.73 12.06
CA THR A 89 0.92 -6.87 11.25
C THR A 89 2.28 -6.57 10.62
N ALA A 90 2.50 -5.35 10.12
CA ALA A 90 3.79 -4.94 9.57
C ALA A 90 4.86 -4.78 10.67
N ALA A 91 4.47 -4.32 11.87
CA ALA A 91 5.35 -4.07 13.01
C ALA A 91 6.16 -5.32 13.40
N VAL A 92 5.54 -6.51 13.32
CA VAL A 92 6.18 -7.80 13.62
C VAL A 92 7.42 -8.07 12.76
N HIS A 93 7.52 -7.45 11.58
CA HIS A 93 8.58 -7.69 10.60
C HIS A 93 9.61 -6.55 10.51
N LEU A 94 9.50 -5.51 11.35
CA LEU A 94 10.40 -4.35 11.28
C LEU A 94 11.85 -4.68 11.61
N SER A 95 12.09 -5.57 12.57
CA SER A 95 13.44 -5.99 12.96
C SER A 95 14.19 -6.71 11.83
N THR A 96 13.46 -7.30 10.88
CA THR A 96 14.00 -7.98 9.70
C THR A 96 13.91 -7.13 8.42
N SER A 97 13.55 -5.84 8.54
CA SER A 97 13.39 -4.93 7.40
C SER A 97 14.33 -3.72 7.52
N PRO A 98 15.66 -3.92 7.52
CA PRO A 98 16.64 -2.89 7.86
C PRO A 98 16.71 -1.72 6.85
N ARG A 99 16.12 -1.89 5.67
CA ARG A 99 16.09 -0.87 4.61
C ARG A 99 14.92 0.10 4.72
N LEU A 100 13.95 -0.16 5.61
CA LEU A 100 12.72 0.61 5.67
C LEU A 100 12.99 2.04 6.14
N LYS A 101 12.70 3.02 5.29
CA LYS A 101 12.94 4.45 5.53
C LYS A 101 11.71 5.18 6.06
N GLY A 102 10.52 4.65 5.78
CA GLY A 102 9.26 5.25 6.23
C GLY A 102 8.02 4.49 5.80
N ALA A 103 6.90 4.93 6.35
CA ALA A 103 5.56 4.40 6.13
C ALA A 103 4.62 5.52 5.70
N LEU A 104 3.77 5.24 4.70
CA LEU A 104 2.82 6.20 4.15
C LEU A 104 1.39 5.64 4.19
N ALA A 105 0.49 6.37 4.83
CA ALA A 105 -0.93 6.08 4.73
C ALA A 105 -1.50 6.65 3.42
N LEU A 106 -2.26 5.83 2.71
CA LEU A 106 -3.06 6.25 1.56
C LEU A 106 -4.55 6.37 1.89
N CYS A 107 -4.94 5.95 3.10
CA CYS A 107 -6.30 5.99 3.56
C CYS A 107 -6.76 7.40 3.91
N LYS A 108 -8.06 7.66 3.79
CA LYS A 108 -8.71 8.89 4.25
C LYS A 108 -9.66 8.53 5.39
N GLY A 109 -9.75 9.39 6.39
CA GLY A 109 -10.60 9.20 7.58
C GLY A 109 -9.79 9.02 8.86
N LEU A 110 -10.50 9.00 9.98
CA LEU A 110 -9.94 8.81 11.31
C LEU A 110 -10.10 7.35 11.77
N GLU A 111 -9.29 6.96 12.76
CA GLU A 111 -9.48 5.70 13.46
C GLU A 111 -10.79 5.73 14.26
N PRO A 112 -11.67 4.73 14.10
CA PRO A 112 -12.89 4.63 14.90
C PRO A 112 -12.58 4.60 16.40
N LYS A 113 -13.43 5.24 17.20
CA LYS A 113 -13.36 5.33 18.68
C LYS A 113 -12.27 6.25 19.23
N THR A 114 -11.09 6.34 18.60
CA THR A 114 -9.99 7.19 19.09
C THR A 114 -9.92 8.54 18.38
N ASN A 115 -10.52 8.66 17.19
CA ASN A 115 -10.43 9.83 16.32
C ASN A 115 -9.00 10.21 15.93
N LYS A 116 -8.04 9.28 16.04
CA LYS A 116 -6.66 9.51 15.64
C LYS A 116 -6.53 9.60 14.13
N TYR A 117 -5.61 10.45 13.69
CA TYR A 117 -5.17 10.49 12.30
C TYR A 117 -4.24 9.30 12.00
N ALA A 118 -4.15 8.87 10.74
CA ALA A 118 -3.39 7.68 10.32
C ALA A 118 -1.91 7.65 10.79
N HIS A 119 -1.15 8.74 10.67
CA HIS A 119 0.22 8.90 11.19
C HIS A 119 0.31 8.62 12.68
N GLU A 120 -0.66 9.06 13.50
CA GLU A 120 -0.65 8.78 14.93
C GLU A 120 -0.82 7.28 15.16
N VAL A 121 -1.77 6.66 14.45
CA VAL A 121 -2.02 5.21 14.51
C VAL A 121 -0.78 4.43 14.06
N MET A 122 -0.16 4.83 12.95
CA MET A 122 1.03 4.17 12.40
C MET A 122 2.24 4.36 13.31
N SER A 123 2.48 5.56 13.84
CA SER A 123 3.59 5.81 14.77
C SER A 123 3.44 5.00 16.07
N GLU A 124 2.21 4.84 16.58
CA GLU A 124 1.96 3.97 17.74
C GLU A 124 2.27 2.50 17.46
N ALA A 125 1.99 2.01 16.25
CA ALA A 125 2.21 0.62 15.88
C ALA A 125 3.65 0.33 15.42
N LEU A 126 4.28 1.26 14.71
CA LEU A 126 5.56 1.07 14.03
C LEU A 126 6.75 1.67 14.79
N GLY A 127 6.52 2.35 15.91
CA GLY A 127 7.57 2.95 16.73
C GLY A 127 8.34 4.05 16.00
N ASP A 128 9.65 3.90 15.88
CA ASP A 128 10.56 4.93 15.33
C ASP A 128 10.48 5.11 13.80
N VAL A 129 9.66 4.31 13.12
CA VAL A 129 9.45 4.45 11.67
C VAL A 129 8.78 5.79 11.36
N LYS A 130 9.38 6.58 10.48
CA LYS A 130 8.82 7.85 10.02
C LYS A 130 7.50 7.61 9.28
N CYS A 131 6.43 8.20 9.79
CA CYS A 131 5.08 8.01 9.29
C CYS A 131 4.54 9.30 8.65
N GLY A 132 3.87 9.17 7.51
CA GLY A 132 3.25 10.29 6.81
C GLY A 132 2.03 9.87 5.98
N TYR A 133 1.51 10.79 5.19
CA TYR A 133 0.35 10.56 4.32
C TYR A 133 0.63 11.00 2.92
N LEU A 134 0.00 10.32 1.97
CA LEU A 134 -0.15 10.81 0.61
C LEU A 134 -1.63 11.09 0.35
N THR A 135 -1.99 12.35 0.12
CA THR A 135 -3.40 12.76 -0.07
C THR A 135 -3.55 13.82 -1.15
N GLY A 136 -4.69 13.83 -1.84
CA GLY A 136 -5.00 14.79 -2.90
C GLY A 136 -6.26 14.41 -3.69
N PRO A 137 -6.65 15.26 -4.67
CA PRO A 137 -7.62 14.91 -5.69
C PRO A 137 -7.02 13.87 -6.63
N SER A 138 -7.38 12.60 -6.43
CA SER A 138 -6.71 11.50 -7.11
C SER A 138 -7.66 10.31 -7.25
N HIS A 139 -8.11 10.06 -8.47
CA HIS A 139 -9.03 8.95 -8.77
C HIS A 139 -8.25 7.71 -9.20
N ALA A 140 -8.59 6.53 -8.65
CA ALA A 140 -7.88 5.26 -8.87
C ALA A 140 -7.63 4.93 -10.34
N LEU A 141 -8.69 4.97 -11.13
CA LEU A 141 -8.59 4.65 -12.55
C LEU A 141 -7.65 5.62 -13.28
N GLU A 142 -7.81 6.91 -13.04
CA GLU A 142 -7.01 7.94 -13.70
C GLU A 142 -5.52 7.82 -13.34
N LEU A 143 -5.20 7.52 -12.07
CA LEU A 143 -3.82 7.27 -11.67
C LEU A 143 -3.22 6.04 -12.36
N ALA A 144 -3.98 4.94 -12.42
CA ALA A 144 -3.52 3.69 -13.05
C ALA A 144 -3.34 3.84 -14.58
N GLU A 145 -4.16 4.67 -15.22
CA GLU A 145 -4.03 5.08 -16.62
C GLU A 145 -2.88 6.07 -16.86
N GLY A 146 -2.27 6.62 -15.80
CA GLY A 146 -1.17 7.58 -15.89
C GLY A 146 -1.62 9.00 -16.24
N LYS A 147 -2.89 9.34 -16.00
CA LYS A 147 -3.39 10.70 -16.17
C LYS A 147 -2.78 11.65 -15.13
N PRO A 148 -2.70 12.96 -15.41
CA PRO A 148 -2.18 13.95 -14.46
C PRO A 148 -2.94 13.92 -13.13
N ALA A 149 -2.19 13.91 -12.02
CA ALA A 149 -2.73 14.01 -10.67
C ALA A 149 -1.79 14.87 -9.80
N ALA A 150 -2.37 15.57 -8.83
CA ALA A 150 -1.62 16.34 -7.84
C ALA A 150 -1.89 15.78 -6.45
N MET A 151 -0.82 15.47 -5.71
CA MET A 151 -0.90 14.94 -4.35
C MET A 151 0.09 15.65 -3.45
N CYS A 152 -0.26 15.76 -2.18
CA CYS A 152 0.57 16.27 -1.11
C CYS A 152 1.09 15.10 -0.27
N LEU A 153 2.39 15.17 0.06
CA LEU A 153 3.03 14.33 1.06
C LEU A 153 3.21 15.18 2.33
N ALA A 154 2.69 14.70 3.45
CA ALA A 154 2.74 15.37 4.75
C ALA A 154 3.17 14.41 5.85
#